data_AF-A0A7V9DIG4-F1
#
_entry.id   AF-A0A7V9DIG4-F1
#
_cell.length_a   1.000
_cell.length_b   1.000
_cell.length_c   1.000
_cell.angle_alpha   90.00
_cell.angle_beta   90.00
_cell.angle_gamma   90.00
#
_symmetry.space_group_name_H-M   'P 1'
#
loop_
_entity.id
_entity.type
_entity.pdbx_description
1 polymer ?
#
loop_
_entity_poly.entity_id
_entity_poly.type
_entity_poly.pdbx_seq_one_letter_code
_entity_poly.pdbx_strand_id
1 'polypeptide(L)'
;MRAALRNRLLAATMPLLVPCLLAAGCGGAETTADAEERAGAVALVAPHSKAPTRTTVYFLADNGTVPLGVRRDLMRRPNVPTVRLALEELLAGPTAAERGNGLDTAIPAETKIRSLRIEPRAKGTEAYVDLSGLPAAADAVSKARVMTQVARTLIGLNDIERVRLRVDGRAWALWDLQGNVRDDPIDYERLRGFFHICTAARGTEAMPGDCFTALP
;
A
#
# COMPACT_ATOMS: atom_id res chain seq x y z
N MET A 1 18.00 -43.99 -27.12
CA MET A 1 18.02 -43.28 -28.42
C MET A 1 18.01 -41.79 -28.10
N ARG A 2 19.17 -41.10 -28.25
CA ARG A 2 19.45 -40.02 -29.24
C ARG A 2 18.49 -38.82 -29.11
N ALA A 3 18.86 -37.55 -28.97
CA ALA A 3 20.13 -36.81 -29.02
C ALA A 3 19.85 -35.45 -28.34
N ALA A 4 20.68 -34.95 -27.41
CA ALA A 4 21.71 -33.93 -27.64
C ALA A 4 21.47 -32.97 -28.83
N LEU A 5 21.19 -31.68 -28.55
CA LEU A 5 21.70 -30.60 -29.39
C LEU A 5 22.09 -29.37 -28.54
N ARG A 6 23.39 -29.07 -28.63
CA ARG A 6 24.11 -27.87 -28.16
C ARG A 6 23.94 -26.77 -29.22
N ASN A 7 23.96 -25.49 -28.83
CA ASN A 7 24.78 -24.45 -29.49
C ASN A 7 24.60 -23.09 -28.79
N ARG A 8 25.65 -22.58 -28.13
CA ARG A 8 26.70 -21.63 -28.60
C ARG A 8 26.24 -20.17 -28.43
N LEU A 9 26.70 -19.48 -27.38
CA LEU A 9 27.95 -18.70 -27.31
C LEU A 9 28.02 -17.60 -28.37
N LEU A 10 27.84 -16.34 -27.93
CA LEU A 10 28.55 -15.18 -28.46
C LEU A 10 28.88 -14.26 -27.28
N ALA A 11 30.09 -14.45 -26.76
CA ALA A 11 30.78 -13.48 -25.93
C ALA A 11 31.30 -12.38 -26.87
N ALA A 12 30.97 -11.12 -26.58
CA ALA A 12 31.55 -9.95 -27.24
C ALA A 12 32.31 -9.14 -26.18
N THR A 13 33.60 -9.44 -26.08
CA THR A 13 34.65 -8.62 -25.50
C THR A 13 35.14 -7.61 -26.53
N MET A 14 35.25 -6.32 -26.21
CA MET A 14 36.32 -5.40 -26.67
C MET A 14 36.16 -3.99 -26.05
N PRO A 15 37.24 -3.18 -25.97
CA PRO A 15 37.63 -2.47 -24.74
C PRO A 15 37.85 -0.94 -24.95
N LEU A 16 38.43 -0.31 -23.91
CA LEU A 16 39.20 0.95 -23.89
C LEU A 16 38.46 2.27 -24.25
N LEU A 17 38.40 3.21 -23.30
CA LEU A 17 39.29 4.39 -23.32
C LEU A 17 39.13 5.22 -22.03
N VAL A 18 40.25 5.43 -21.35
CA VAL A 18 40.49 6.39 -20.26
C VAL A 18 40.87 7.74 -20.90
N PRO A 19 40.44 8.87 -20.32
CA PRO A 19 41.45 9.86 -19.93
C PRO A 19 41.21 10.47 -18.54
N CYS A 20 42.33 10.61 -17.82
CA CYS A 20 42.52 11.43 -16.64
C CYS A 20 42.16 12.90 -16.90
N LEU A 21 41.47 13.54 -15.94
CA LEU A 21 41.66 14.96 -15.69
C LEU A 21 42.03 15.17 -14.22
N LEU A 22 43.26 15.63 -14.02
CA LEU A 22 43.82 16.17 -12.80
C LEU A 22 43.28 17.59 -12.62
N ALA A 23 42.72 17.91 -11.46
CA ALA A 23 42.58 19.29 -11.00
C ALA A 23 43.27 19.41 -9.64
N ALA A 24 44.40 20.09 -9.67
CA ALA A 24 45.18 20.52 -8.52
C ALA A 24 44.43 21.62 -7.75
N GLY A 25 44.46 21.53 -6.42
CA GLY A 25 44.00 22.58 -5.52
C GLY A 25 44.77 22.48 -4.21
N CYS A 26 45.96 23.09 -4.20
CA CYS A 26 46.83 23.24 -3.04
C CYS A 26 46.69 24.69 -2.54
N GLY A 27 46.48 24.92 -1.25
CA GLY A 27 46.39 26.27 -0.69
C GLY A 27 46.41 26.30 0.83
N GLY A 28 47.59 26.64 1.38
CA GLY A 28 47.80 27.31 2.68
C GLY A 28 47.70 26.44 3.93
N ALA A 29 48.79 25.95 4.52
CA ALA A 29 49.78 26.63 5.38
C ALA A 29 49.37 26.70 6.88
N GLU A 30 49.86 25.70 7.60
CA GLU A 30 50.44 25.64 8.95
C GLU A 30 50.18 26.78 9.97
N THR A 31 49.76 26.43 11.19
CA THR A 31 50.36 26.89 12.45
C THR A 31 50.05 25.90 13.59
N THR A 32 51.05 25.78 14.45
CA THR A 32 51.37 24.80 15.49
C THR A 32 50.44 24.74 16.71
N ALA A 33 50.37 23.53 17.25
CA ALA A 33 50.27 23.12 18.66
C ALA A 33 49.80 24.14 19.70
N ASP A 34 48.74 23.78 20.43
CA ASP A 34 48.81 23.74 21.88
C ASP A 34 47.82 22.73 22.48
N ALA A 35 48.23 22.21 23.63
CA ALA A 35 47.68 21.09 24.34
C ALA A 35 46.35 21.40 25.07
N GLU A 36 45.66 20.31 25.40
CA GLU A 36 44.91 20.14 26.65
C GLU A 36 43.63 20.95 26.83
N GLU A 37 42.50 20.39 26.39
CA GLU A 37 41.37 20.24 27.30
C GLU A 37 40.56 19.00 26.89
N ARG A 38 40.66 17.95 27.71
CA ARG A 38 39.69 16.84 27.72
C ARG A 38 38.36 17.38 28.25
N ALA A 39 37.66 18.17 27.44
CA ALA A 39 36.23 18.32 27.58
C ALA A 39 35.62 17.02 27.05
N GLY A 40 35.23 16.15 27.97
CA GLY A 40 34.40 15.00 27.67
C GLY A 40 33.13 15.49 26.97
N ALA A 41 33.15 15.47 25.64
CA ALA A 41 31.93 15.50 24.85
C ALA A 41 31.23 14.19 25.17
N VAL A 42 30.40 14.23 26.22
CA VAL A 42 29.29 13.32 26.37
C VAL A 42 28.45 13.57 25.12
N ALA A 43 28.71 12.79 24.08
CA ALA A 43 27.80 12.66 22.98
C ALA A 43 26.49 12.25 23.64
N LEU A 44 25.56 13.21 23.81
CA LEU A 44 24.18 12.87 24.03
C LEU A 44 23.86 11.95 22.87
N VAL A 45 23.75 10.66 23.18
CA VAL A 45 23.16 9.69 22.27
C VAL A 45 21.75 10.21 22.09
N ALA A 46 21.54 10.98 21.03
CA ALA A 46 20.22 11.33 20.59
C ALA A 46 19.48 9.99 20.53
N PRO A 47 18.29 9.87 21.16
CA PRO A 47 17.54 8.65 21.05
C PRO A 47 17.46 8.34 19.56
N HIS A 48 17.85 7.12 19.18
CA HIS A 48 17.71 6.67 17.80
C HIS A 48 16.21 6.62 17.53
N SER A 49 15.60 7.76 17.21
CA SER A 49 14.22 7.84 16.80
C SER A 49 14.17 7.09 15.49
N LYS A 50 13.71 5.85 15.55
CA LYS A 50 13.56 4.99 14.39
C LYS A 50 12.84 5.80 13.31
N ALA A 51 13.51 6.05 12.18
CA ALA A 51 12.92 6.79 11.08
C ALA A 51 11.55 6.18 10.71
N PRO A 52 10.57 7.01 10.32
CA PRO A 52 9.25 6.53 9.94
C PRO A 52 9.32 5.64 8.70
N THR A 53 8.38 4.70 8.61
CA THR A 53 8.20 3.88 7.42
C THR A 53 7.20 4.55 6.50
N ARG A 54 7.59 4.89 5.27
CA ARG A 54 6.63 5.43 4.29
C ARG A 54 5.76 4.33 3.69
N THR A 55 4.47 4.60 3.55
CA THR A 55 3.51 3.76 2.82
C THR A 55 2.61 4.60 1.92
N THR A 56 1.80 3.95 1.09
CA THR A 56 0.70 4.56 0.35
C THR A 56 -0.62 4.10 0.96
N VAL A 57 -1.46 5.05 1.35
CA VAL A 57 -2.84 4.81 1.79
C VAL A 57 -3.77 5.27 0.68
N TYR A 58 -4.74 4.43 0.31
CA TYR A 58 -5.64 4.73 -0.80
C TYR A 58 -6.97 5.26 -0.30
N PHE A 59 -7.30 6.47 -0.76
CA PHE A 59 -8.59 7.14 -0.56
C PHE A 59 -9.31 7.27 -1.90
N LEU A 60 -10.43 8.00 -1.91
CA LEU A 60 -11.19 8.30 -3.10
C LEU A 60 -11.12 9.79 -3.44
N ALA A 61 -11.09 10.10 -4.72
CA ALA A 61 -11.23 11.43 -5.29
C ALA A 61 -12.43 11.44 -6.25
N ASP A 62 -12.71 12.60 -6.84
CA ASP A 62 -13.76 12.80 -7.85
C ASP A 62 -15.13 12.25 -7.39
N ASN A 63 -15.54 12.63 -6.18
CA ASN A 63 -16.80 12.18 -5.56
C ASN A 63 -16.92 10.65 -5.43
N GLY A 64 -15.80 9.96 -5.18
CA GLY A 64 -15.81 8.52 -4.91
C GLY A 64 -15.51 7.64 -6.13
N THR A 65 -15.27 8.21 -7.31
CA THR A 65 -15.10 7.44 -8.55
C THR A 65 -13.66 7.04 -8.82
N VAL A 66 -12.67 7.77 -8.27
CA VAL A 66 -11.25 7.56 -8.56
C VAL A 66 -10.47 7.18 -7.29
N PRO A 67 -9.87 5.98 -7.23
CA PRO A 67 -8.94 5.63 -6.16
C PRO A 67 -7.63 6.40 -6.27
N LEU A 68 -7.25 7.13 -5.22
CA LEU A 68 -6.01 7.91 -5.19
C LEU A 68 -5.12 7.52 -4.00
N GLY A 69 -3.85 7.24 -4.29
CA GLY A 69 -2.86 6.89 -3.27
C GLY A 69 -2.16 8.11 -2.68
N VAL A 70 -2.21 8.26 -1.35
CA VAL A 70 -1.55 9.32 -0.59
C VAL A 70 -0.40 8.74 0.21
N ARG A 71 0.73 9.46 0.27
CA ARG A 71 1.91 9.01 1.04
C ARG A 71 1.70 9.32 2.52
N ARG A 72 1.92 8.31 3.38
CA ARG A 72 1.86 8.44 4.84
C ARG A 72 3.15 7.94 5.48
N ASP A 73 3.58 8.65 6.53
CA ASP A 73 4.68 8.25 7.39
C ASP A 73 4.13 7.45 8.58
N LEU A 74 4.44 6.16 8.62
CA LEU A 74 4.05 5.28 9.71
C LEU A 74 5.09 5.37 10.83
N MET A 75 4.67 5.90 11.98
CA MET A 75 5.47 5.87 13.19
C MET A 75 5.54 4.43 13.70
N ARG A 76 6.75 3.87 13.74
CA ARG A 76 6.95 2.49 14.20
C ARG A 76 6.61 2.38 15.68
N ARG A 77 5.67 1.50 16.00
CA ARG A 77 5.30 1.16 17.38
C ARG A 77 5.86 -0.23 17.74
N PRO A 78 6.45 -0.43 18.93
CA PRO A 78 6.95 -1.75 19.35
C PRO A 78 5.85 -2.80 19.28
N ASN A 79 6.18 -3.99 18.74
CA ASN A 79 5.28 -5.14 18.61
C ASN A 79 4.00 -4.90 17.77
N VAL A 80 3.92 -3.80 17.02
CA VAL A 80 2.82 -3.54 16.08
C VAL A 80 3.31 -3.73 14.65
N PRO A 81 2.74 -4.67 13.88
CA PRO A 81 3.15 -4.89 12.50
C PRO A 81 2.77 -3.70 11.61
N THR A 82 3.60 -3.38 10.62
CA THR A 82 3.36 -2.28 9.66
C THR A 82 2.00 -2.36 8.98
N VAL A 83 1.52 -3.56 8.68
CA VAL A 83 0.18 -3.82 8.11
C VAL A 83 -0.94 -3.28 9.00
N ARG A 84 -0.80 -3.41 10.33
CA ARG A 84 -1.76 -2.86 11.29
C ARG A 84 -1.73 -1.33 11.26
N LEU A 85 -0.53 -0.73 11.26
CA LEU A 85 -0.36 0.73 11.19
C LEU A 85 -0.97 1.31 9.91
N ALA A 86 -0.72 0.67 8.76
CA ALA A 86 -1.28 1.11 7.48
C ALA A 86 -2.82 1.01 7.45
N LEU A 87 -3.38 -0.06 8.03
CA LEU A 87 -4.84 -0.20 8.15
C LEU A 87 -5.44 0.86 9.09
N GLU A 88 -4.77 1.16 10.21
CA GLU A 88 -5.21 2.22 11.13
C GLU A 88 -5.20 3.60 10.46
N GLU A 89 -4.15 3.93 9.69
CA GLU A 89 -4.10 5.17 8.90
C GLU A 89 -5.24 5.25 7.87
N LEU A 90 -5.57 4.13 7.22
CA LEU A 90 -6.70 4.08 6.29
C LEU A 90 -8.04 4.32 7.01
N LEU A 91 -8.25 3.68 8.16
CA LEU A 91 -9.49 3.79 8.92
C LEU A 91 -9.65 5.16 9.60
N ALA A 92 -8.54 5.84 9.92
CA ALA A 92 -8.58 7.24 10.36
C ALA A 92 -9.11 8.19 9.28
N GLY A 93 -9.08 7.76 8.02
CA GLY A 93 -9.59 8.50 6.87
C GLY A 93 -8.65 9.62 6.40
N PRO A 94 -9.10 10.38 5.38
CA PRO A 94 -8.35 11.55 4.92
C PRO A 94 -8.25 12.61 6.01
N THR A 95 -7.13 13.34 6.06
CA THR A 95 -6.95 14.50 6.95
C THR A 95 -7.86 15.68 6.54
N ALA A 96 -8.01 16.68 7.40
CA ALA A 96 -8.79 17.88 7.05
C ALA A 96 -8.25 18.60 5.80
N ALA A 97 -6.92 18.66 5.64
CA ALA A 97 -6.29 19.25 4.46
C ALA A 97 -6.55 18.43 3.18
N GLU A 98 -6.45 17.10 3.28
CA GLU A 98 -6.76 16.18 2.19
C GLU A 98 -8.23 16.26 1.76
N ARG A 99 -9.16 16.35 2.72
CA ARG A 99 -10.59 16.60 2.43
C ARG A 99 -10.81 17.94 1.76
N GLY A 100 -10.08 18.98 2.19
CA GLY A 100 -10.07 20.28 1.52
C GLY A 100 -9.61 20.22 0.05
N ASN A 101 -8.86 19.18 -0.31
CA ASN A 101 -8.44 18.87 -1.69
C ASN A 101 -9.34 17.85 -2.41
N GLY A 102 -10.52 17.56 -1.87
CA GLY A 102 -11.50 16.68 -2.50
C GLY A 102 -11.29 15.19 -2.26
N LEU A 103 -10.44 14.79 -1.29
CA LEU A 103 -10.34 13.40 -0.89
C LEU A 103 -11.43 12.98 0.09
N ASP A 104 -11.97 11.80 -0.14
CA ASP A 104 -13.01 11.17 0.68
C ASP A 104 -12.71 9.68 0.91
N THR A 105 -13.53 9.01 1.71
CA THR A 105 -13.44 7.57 1.96
C THR A 105 -14.81 6.92 1.98
N ALA A 106 -14.93 5.75 1.36
CA ALA A 106 -16.12 4.90 1.49
C ALA A 106 -16.17 4.10 2.82
N ILE A 107 -15.16 4.24 3.68
CA ILE A 107 -15.08 3.52 4.96
C ILE A 107 -15.69 4.43 6.06
N PRO A 108 -16.79 4.02 6.72
CA PRO A 108 -17.38 4.75 7.83
C PRO A 108 -16.39 4.98 8.97
N ALA A 109 -16.44 6.15 9.61
CA ALA A 109 -15.50 6.57 10.65
C ALA A 109 -15.55 5.69 11.91
N GLU A 110 -16.66 5.03 12.17
CA GLU A 110 -16.87 4.09 13.28
C GLU A 110 -16.27 2.70 13.01
N THR A 111 -15.71 2.46 11.83
CA THR A 111 -15.14 1.16 11.45
C THR A 111 -13.94 0.84 12.34
N LYS A 112 -13.91 -0.38 12.90
CA LYS A 112 -12.84 -0.83 13.80
C LYS A 112 -12.23 -2.14 13.34
N ILE A 113 -10.94 -2.32 13.63
CA ILE A 113 -10.24 -3.59 13.42
C ILE A 113 -10.63 -4.55 14.55
N ARG A 114 -11.37 -5.61 14.24
CA ARG A 114 -11.64 -6.71 15.18
C ARG A 114 -10.46 -7.67 15.25
N SER A 115 -9.96 -8.08 14.10
CA SER A 115 -8.76 -8.91 14.01
C SER A 115 -7.97 -8.65 12.73
N LEU A 116 -6.67 -8.90 12.80
CA LEU A 116 -5.75 -8.85 11.68
C LEU A 116 -4.74 -9.98 11.85
N ARG A 117 -4.68 -10.89 10.89
CA ARG A 117 -3.67 -11.97 10.82
C ARG A 117 -2.99 -11.95 9.47
N ILE A 118 -1.73 -12.33 9.45
CA ILE A 118 -0.92 -12.43 8.23
C ILE A 118 -0.44 -13.86 8.15
N GLU A 119 -0.73 -14.53 7.04
CA GLU A 119 -0.46 -15.96 6.90
C GLU A 119 0.20 -16.22 5.54
N PRO A 120 1.34 -16.94 5.48
CA PRO A 120 1.89 -17.42 4.23
C PRO A 120 0.93 -18.40 3.55
N ARG A 121 0.76 -18.28 2.24
CA ARG A 121 -0.09 -19.17 1.44
C ARG A 121 0.66 -19.55 0.16
N ALA A 122 0.14 -20.55 -0.58
CA ALA A 122 0.81 -21.07 -1.78
C ALA A 122 1.03 -20.03 -2.92
N LYS A 123 0.22 -18.96 -2.96
CA LYS A 123 0.31 -17.85 -3.93
C LYS A 123 0.70 -16.53 -3.23
N GLY A 124 1.72 -16.57 -2.37
CA GLY A 124 2.15 -15.41 -1.56
C GLY A 124 1.39 -15.28 -0.24
N THR A 125 1.64 -14.20 0.49
CA THR A 125 1.11 -13.88 1.81
C THR A 125 -0.29 -13.29 1.74
N GLU A 126 -1.17 -13.73 2.64
CA GLU A 126 -2.55 -13.26 2.76
C GLU A 126 -2.77 -12.53 4.08
N ALA A 127 -3.33 -11.32 4.01
CA ALA A 127 -3.81 -10.58 5.17
C ALA A 127 -5.30 -10.89 5.41
N TYR A 128 -5.60 -11.52 6.54
CA TYR A 128 -6.97 -11.74 7.02
C TYR A 128 -7.40 -10.54 7.86
N VAL A 129 -8.30 -9.72 7.31
CA VAL A 129 -8.80 -8.49 7.93
C VAL A 129 -10.26 -8.72 8.34
N ASP A 130 -10.55 -8.64 9.64
CA ASP A 130 -11.93 -8.64 10.14
C ASP A 130 -12.24 -7.29 10.77
N LEU A 131 -13.24 -6.61 10.25
CA LEU A 131 -13.68 -5.28 10.68
C LEU A 131 -15.05 -5.37 11.36
N SER A 132 -15.43 -4.30 12.06
CA SER A 132 -16.82 -4.02 12.45
C SER A 132 -17.22 -2.64 11.96
N GLY A 133 -18.51 -2.33 11.93
CA GLY A 133 -19.01 -0.99 11.56
C GLY A 133 -19.23 -0.77 10.06
N LEU A 134 -18.84 -1.72 9.21
CA LEU A 134 -19.25 -1.71 7.81
C LEU A 134 -20.69 -2.21 7.67
N PRO A 135 -21.51 -1.59 6.79
CA PRO A 135 -22.85 -2.08 6.51
C PRO A 135 -22.80 -3.49 5.92
N ALA A 136 -23.57 -4.41 6.51
CA ALA A 136 -23.67 -5.78 6.02
C ALA A 136 -24.26 -5.83 4.59
N ALA A 137 -25.29 -5.02 4.35
CA ALA A 137 -26.00 -4.88 3.08
C ALA A 137 -25.60 -3.57 2.36
N ALA A 138 -24.34 -3.48 1.93
CA ALA A 138 -23.86 -2.44 1.02
C ALA A 138 -24.05 -2.88 -0.43
N ASP A 139 -24.36 -1.95 -1.35
CA ASP A 139 -24.40 -2.25 -2.78
C ASP A 139 -23.02 -2.63 -3.36
N ALA A 140 -22.99 -3.09 -4.62
CA ALA A 140 -21.78 -3.57 -5.27
C ALA A 140 -20.70 -2.47 -5.44
N VAL A 141 -21.10 -1.23 -5.71
CA VAL A 141 -20.17 -0.10 -5.90
C VAL A 141 -19.55 0.30 -4.57
N SER A 142 -20.37 0.43 -3.52
CA SER A 142 -19.93 0.68 -2.14
C SER A 142 -18.96 -0.40 -1.65
N LYS A 143 -19.25 -1.68 -1.92
CA LYS A 143 -18.33 -2.79 -1.62
C LYS A 143 -17.02 -2.66 -2.40
N ALA A 144 -17.08 -2.42 -3.71
CA ALA A 144 -15.90 -2.29 -4.55
C ALA A 144 -14.99 -1.15 -4.10
N ARG A 145 -15.54 0.00 -3.69
CA ARG A 145 -14.78 1.14 -3.14
C ARG A 145 -14.01 0.77 -1.88
N VAL A 146 -14.68 0.20 -0.87
CA VAL A 146 -14.02 -0.23 0.37
C VAL A 146 -12.98 -1.30 0.12
N MET A 147 -13.33 -2.34 -0.66
CA MET A 147 -12.41 -3.42 -1.03
C MET A 147 -11.16 -2.87 -1.72
N THR A 148 -11.32 -1.87 -2.60
CA THR A 148 -10.20 -1.23 -3.31
C THR A 148 -9.30 -0.45 -2.38
N GLN A 149 -9.87 0.40 -1.51
CA GLN A 149 -9.09 1.19 -0.55
C GLN A 149 -8.28 0.28 0.39
N VAL A 150 -8.91 -0.77 0.94
CA VAL A 150 -8.24 -1.74 1.82
C VAL A 150 -7.17 -2.52 1.06
N ALA A 151 -7.54 -3.16 -0.06
CA ALA A 151 -6.61 -4.03 -0.78
C ALA A 151 -5.42 -3.24 -1.34
N ARG A 152 -5.63 -2.08 -1.98
CA ARG A 152 -4.52 -1.30 -2.53
C ARG A 152 -3.59 -0.75 -1.45
N THR A 153 -4.12 -0.41 -0.27
CA THR A 153 -3.30 0.02 0.87
C THR A 153 -2.44 -1.11 1.41
N LEU A 154 -3.02 -2.30 1.63
CA LEU A 154 -2.29 -3.41 2.25
C LEU A 154 -1.36 -4.12 1.26
N ILE A 155 -1.81 -4.37 0.02
CA ILE A 155 -0.98 -4.97 -1.04
C ILE A 155 0.15 -4.01 -1.48
N GLY A 156 -0.05 -2.70 -1.29
CA GLY A 156 1.02 -1.71 -1.48
C GLY A 156 2.20 -1.87 -0.51
N LEU A 157 2.08 -2.70 0.53
CA LEU A 157 3.17 -3.11 1.39
C LEU A 157 3.90 -4.30 0.75
N ASN A 158 5.23 -4.30 0.78
CA ASN A 158 6.06 -5.26 0.03
C ASN A 158 5.82 -6.75 0.35
N ASP A 159 5.16 -7.07 1.47
CA ASP A 159 5.04 -8.44 1.99
C ASP A 159 3.59 -8.97 1.98
N ILE A 160 2.65 -8.26 1.35
CA ILE A 160 1.24 -8.68 1.26
C ILE A 160 0.82 -8.75 -0.21
N GLU A 161 0.37 -9.91 -0.65
CA GLU A 161 -0.04 -10.13 -2.04
C GLU A 161 -1.57 -10.08 -2.20
N ARG A 162 -2.30 -10.32 -1.11
CA ARG A 162 -3.75 -10.39 -1.13
C ARG A 162 -4.40 -10.21 0.23
N VAL A 163 -5.67 -9.81 0.22
CA VAL A 163 -6.44 -9.48 1.42
C VAL A 163 -7.75 -10.25 1.45
N ARG A 164 -8.03 -10.96 2.54
CA ARG A 164 -9.35 -11.50 2.81
C ARG A 164 -10.09 -10.58 3.77
N LEU A 165 -11.18 -9.99 3.30
CA LEU A 165 -11.96 -9.03 4.08
C LEU A 165 -13.21 -9.68 4.69
N ARG A 166 -13.40 -9.46 5.98
CA ARG A 166 -14.55 -9.91 6.76
C ARG A 166 -15.14 -8.76 7.57
N VAL A 167 -16.42 -8.88 7.88
CA VAL A 167 -17.16 -7.98 8.77
C VAL A 167 -17.92 -8.81 9.78
N ASP A 168 -17.63 -8.58 11.06
CA ASP A 168 -18.17 -9.34 12.18
C ASP A 168 -18.02 -10.86 11.98
N GLY A 169 -16.85 -11.27 11.48
CA GLY A 169 -16.49 -12.68 11.24
C GLY A 169 -17.04 -13.28 9.95
N ARG A 170 -17.92 -12.58 9.22
CA ARG A 170 -18.52 -13.05 7.95
C ARG A 170 -17.77 -12.51 6.74
N ALA A 171 -17.70 -13.28 5.66
CA ALA A 171 -17.13 -12.82 4.39
C ALA A 171 -17.80 -11.51 3.95
N TRP A 172 -17.00 -10.53 3.53
CA TRP A 172 -17.51 -9.25 3.03
C TRP A 172 -16.90 -8.97 1.66
N ALA A 173 -17.58 -9.46 0.62
CA ALA A 173 -17.21 -9.28 -0.77
C ALA A 173 -18.48 -9.16 -1.65
N LEU A 174 -18.26 -9.14 -2.96
CA LEU A 174 -19.33 -9.25 -3.97
C LEU A 174 -19.92 -10.67 -4.00
N TRP A 175 -21.12 -10.75 -4.56
CA TRP A 175 -21.85 -12.01 -4.72
C TRP A 175 -21.44 -12.76 -5.99
N ASP A 176 -21.67 -14.07 -5.99
CA ASP A 176 -21.67 -14.90 -7.20
C ASP A 176 -23.02 -14.84 -7.93
N LEU A 177 -23.14 -15.57 -9.04
CA LEU A 177 -24.36 -15.63 -9.85
C LEU A 177 -25.53 -16.34 -9.15
N GLN A 178 -25.24 -17.04 -8.05
CA GLN A 178 -26.22 -17.73 -7.21
C GLN A 178 -26.64 -16.86 -6.02
N GLY A 179 -26.09 -15.65 -5.88
CA GLY A 179 -26.39 -14.73 -4.79
C GLY A 179 -25.63 -15.04 -3.49
N ASN A 180 -24.66 -15.96 -3.49
CA ASN A 180 -23.82 -16.19 -2.31
C ASN A 180 -22.71 -15.15 -2.24
N VAL A 181 -22.36 -14.71 -1.03
CA VAL A 181 -21.19 -13.85 -0.84
C VAL A 181 -19.94 -14.68 -1.10
N ARG A 182 -19.08 -14.21 -2.02
CA ARG A 182 -17.80 -14.88 -2.28
C ARG A 182 -16.85 -14.69 -1.10
N ASP A 183 -16.16 -15.76 -0.71
CA ASP A 183 -15.07 -15.71 0.27
C ASP A 183 -13.75 -16.02 -0.45
N ASP A 184 -13.43 -15.23 -1.47
CA ASP A 184 -12.14 -15.26 -2.16
C ASP A 184 -11.28 -14.08 -1.68
N PRO A 185 -9.95 -14.23 -1.61
CA PRO A 185 -9.09 -13.10 -1.30
C PRO A 185 -9.09 -12.07 -2.45
N ILE A 186 -8.88 -10.82 -2.08
CA ILE A 186 -8.79 -9.67 -2.98
C ILE A 186 -7.31 -9.46 -3.30
N ASP A 187 -6.94 -9.63 -4.56
CA ASP A 187 -5.63 -9.31 -5.12
C ASP A 187 -5.78 -8.31 -6.28
N TYR A 188 -4.67 -7.93 -6.94
CA TYR A 188 -4.73 -7.02 -8.09
C TYR A 188 -5.52 -7.60 -9.28
N GLU A 189 -5.55 -8.91 -9.47
CA GLU A 189 -6.36 -9.53 -10.52
C GLU A 189 -7.86 -9.34 -10.22
N ARG A 190 -8.25 -9.55 -8.96
CA ARG A 190 -9.61 -9.30 -8.50
C ARG A 190 -10.00 -7.84 -8.64
N LEU A 191 -9.11 -6.90 -8.28
CA LEU A 191 -9.35 -5.47 -8.44
C LEU A 191 -9.47 -5.07 -9.92
N ARG A 192 -8.73 -5.70 -10.85
CA ARG A 192 -8.92 -5.48 -12.30
C ARG A 192 -10.33 -5.88 -12.76
N GLY A 193 -10.91 -6.89 -12.12
CA GLY A 193 -12.30 -7.29 -12.35
C GLY A 193 -13.34 -6.25 -11.86
N PHE A 194 -12.93 -5.26 -11.07
CA PHE A 194 -13.79 -4.14 -10.67
C PHE A 194 -13.66 -2.96 -11.65
N PHE A 195 -13.60 -3.29 -12.94
CA PHE A 195 -13.62 -2.32 -14.02
C PHE A 195 -15.07 -1.93 -14.30
N HIS A 196 -15.38 -0.64 -14.17
CA HIS A 196 -16.67 -0.06 -14.51
C HIS A 196 -17.88 -0.80 -13.89
N ILE A 197 -17.81 -1.06 -12.58
CA ILE A 197 -18.96 -1.57 -11.83
C ILE A 197 -19.93 -0.41 -11.60
N CYS A 198 -21.19 -0.59 -11.95
CA CYS A 198 -22.23 0.42 -11.78
C CYS A 198 -23.43 -0.12 -11.00
N THR A 199 -24.12 0.78 -10.31
CA THR A 199 -25.51 0.59 -9.86
C THR A 199 -26.47 1.14 -10.89
N ALA A 200 -27.74 0.73 -10.86
CA ALA A 200 -28.76 1.36 -11.68
C ALA A 200 -29.13 2.74 -11.12
N ALA A 201 -29.40 3.70 -12.00
CA ALA A 201 -29.94 4.99 -11.60
C ALA A 201 -31.30 4.79 -10.91
N ARG A 202 -31.57 5.57 -9.86
CA ARG A 202 -32.81 5.44 -9.08
C ARG A 202 -34.04 5.52 -9.99
N GLY A 203 -34.95 4.56 -9.84
CA GLY A 203 -36.18 4.47 -10.64
C GLY A 203 -35.99 3.92 -12.05
N THR A 204 -34.81 3.40 -12.38
CA THR A 204 -34.52 2.76 -13.68
C THR A 204 -33.89 1.39 -13.47
N GLU A 205 -34.09 0.47 -14.42
CA GLU A 205 -33.44 -0.85 -14.39
C GLU A 205 -32.19 -0.91 -15.29
N ALA A 206 -32.15 -0.10 -16.35
CA ALA A 206 -31.15 -0.21 -17.41
C ALA A 206 -30.20 1.00 -17.54
N MET A 207 -30.49 2.12 -16.86
CA MET A 207 -29.61 3.28 -16.94
C MET A 207 -28.53 3.20 -15.85
N PRO A 208 -27.24 3.27 -16.21
CA PRO A 208 -26.18 3.30 -15.23
C PRO A 208 -26.32 4.56 -14.37
N GLY A 209 -26.25 4.37 -13.05
CA GLY A 209 -26.19 5.40 -12.03
C GLY A 209 -24.76 5.59 -11.56
N ASP A 210 -24.52 5.32 -10.28
CA ASP A 210 -23.19 5.44 -9.69
C ASP A 210 -22.25 4.34 -10.20
N CYS A 211 -21.05 4.71 -10.62
CA CYS A 211 -20.07 3.83 -11.25
C CYS A 211 -18.69 3.98 -10.61
N PHE A 212 -17.90 2.90 -10.66
CA PHE A 212 -16.58 2.86 -10.06
C PHE A 212 -15.63 1.93 -10.82
N THR A 213 -14.36 2.34 -10.90
CA THR A 213 -13.27 1.57 -11.48
C THR A 213 -12.12 1.49 -10.46
N ALA A 214 -11.78 0.29 -10.01
CA ALA A 214 -10.81 0.12 -8.92
C ALA A 214 -9.35 0.37 -9.33
N LEU A 215 -9.03 0.15 -10.60
CA LEU A 215 -7.72 0.36 -11.19
C LEU A 215 -7.91 1.17 -12.47
N PRO A 216 -7.28 2.36 -12.58
CA PRO A 216 -7.36 3.20 -13.78
C PRO A 216 -6.73 2.51 -14.99
#